data_AF-A0A2N2A117-F1
#
_entry.id   AF-A0A2N2A117-F1
#
_cell.length_a   1.000
_cell.length_b   1.000
_cell.length_c   1.000
_cell.angle_alpha   90.00
_cell.angle_beta   90.00
_cell.angle_gamma   90.00
#
_symmetry.space_group_name_H-M   'P 1'
#
loop_
_entity.id
_entity.type
_entity.pdbx_description
1 polymer ?
#
loop_
_entity_poly.entity_id
_entity_poly.type
_entity_poly.pdbx_seq_one_letter_code
_entity_poly.pdbx_strand_id
1 'polypeptide(L)'
;MILLRVEDDSFSRICFFPQKYRKMLRNSIVHQKNSIASHRLVSIRQRFAEKGVCSYMYDIPLSLLLGYLIGCINPAWIISRYKKIELRREGTKNLGATNAFLTLGKAIGVLVLFLDISKAYIAVILSKALFPQFALAGILAGSTVMLGHMFPFNLGFKGGKGSACLAGVVIALDYQLFLVLLLIGFAIAFLVNYHWALPVSAAAIFPFTYGLTTQSSLNCSILLVPCLCLILKHSENYRRVREGTEPTIRRYQKKSHL
;
A
#
# COMPACT_ATOMS: atom_id res chain seq x y z
N MET A 1 15.09 -35.06 39.83
CA MET A 1 14.28 -35.88 38.92
C MET A 1 12.85 -35.81 39.41
N ILE A 2 12.08 -34.82 38.93
CA ILE A 2 10.63 -34.70 39.18
C ILE A 2 9.98 -34.70 37.81
N LEU A 3 9.38 -35.84 37.47
CA LEU A 3 8.54 -36.04 36.30
C LEU A 3 7.19 -35.39 36.59
N LEU A 4 6.91 -34.23 35.99
CA LEU A 4 5.53 -33.78 35.81
C LEU A 4 5.09 -34.20 34.41
N ARG A 5 4.43 -35.35 34.37
CA ARG A 5 3.64 -35.84 33.26
C ARG A 5 2.37 -35.00 33.23
N VAL A 6 2.36 -33.93 32.44
CA VAL A 6 1.14 -33.19 32.12
C VAL A 6 0.51 -33.87 30.90
N GLU A 7 -0.36 -34.83 31.18
CA GLU A 7 -1.42 -35.25 30.26
C GLU A 7 -2.47 -34.11 30.24
N ASP A 8 -2.29 -33.13 29.35
CA ASP A 8 -3.36 -32.19 29.02
C ASP A 8 -3.84 -32.44 27.58
N ASP A 9 -4.86 -33.29 27.52
CA ASP A 9 -5.65 -33.65 26.35
C ASP A 9 -6.56 -32.49 25.85
N SER A 10 -6.28 -31.26 26.29
CA SER A 10 -7.01 -30.03 25.94
C SER A 10 -6.51 -29.38 24.64
N PHE A 11 -5.32 -29.77 24.16
CA PHE A 11 -4.72 -29.22 22.93
C PHE A 11 -5.34 -29.76 21.64
N SER A 12 -6.14 -30.83 21.74
CA SER A 12 -6.68 -31.57 20.60
C SER A 12 -7.97 -30.97 20.01
N ARG A 13 -8.68 -30.11 20.76
CA ARG A 13 -10.03 -29.63 20.36
C ARG A 13 -10.12 -28.19 19.82
N ILE A 14 -9.09 -27.35 19.97
CA ILE A 14 -9.18 -25.91 19.62
C ILE A 14 -8.31 -25.50 18.42
N CYS A 15 -7.61 -26.44 17.80
CA CYS A 15 -6.66 -26.11 16.74
C CYS A 15 -6.86 -26.98 15.49
N PHE A 16 -7.51 -26.39 14.48
CA PHE A 16 -7.44 -26.84 13.08
C PHE A 16 -6.03 -26.59 12.53
N PHE A 17 -5.04 -27.31 13.06
CA PHE A 17 -3.70 -27.38 12.49
C PHE A 17 -3.58 -28.69 11.70
N PRO A 18 -3.19 -28.64 10.41
CA PRO A 18 -2.88 -29.84 9.64
C PRO A 18 -1.77 -30.64 10.35
N GLN A 19 -1.92 -31.97 10.45
CA GLN A 19 -1.03 -32.88 11.19
C GLN A 19 0.47 -32.68 10.88
N LYS A 20 0.79 -32.26 9.64
CA LYS A 20 2.15 -31.99 9.14
C LYS A 20 2.91 -30.91 9.94
N TYR A 21 2.22 -29.92 10.50
CA TYR A 21 2.85 -28.80 11.23
C TYR A 21 3.14 -29.09 12.71
N ARG A 22 2.49 -30.11 13.31
CA ARG A 22 2.73 -30.50 14.71
C ARG A 22 4.13 -31.06 14.94
N LYS A 23 4.65 -31.87 13.99
CA LYS A 23 6.00 -32.44 14.08
C LYS A 23 7.10 -31.39 13.89
N MET A 24 6.85 -30.40 13.03
CA MET A 24 7.82 -29.35 12.72
C MET A 24 8.05 -28.40 13.89
N LEU A 25 6.98 -28.02 14.59
CA LEU A 25 7.04 -27.20 15.81
C LEU A 25 7.79 -27.90 16.95
N ARG A 26 7.64 -29.23 17.08
CA ARG A 26 8.34 -30.00 18.11
C ARG A 26 9.86 -30.06 17.89
N ASN A 27 10.32 -30.07 16.64
CA ASN A 27 11.74 -30.17 16.31
C ASN A 27 12.48 -28.82 16.34
N SER A 28 11.81 -27.70 16.03
CA SER A 28 12.45 -26.38 16.04
C SER A 28 12.74 -25.83 17.44
N ILE A 29 12.04 -26.30 18.48
CA ILE A 29 12.23 -25.86 19.87
C ILE A 29 13.56 -26.36 20.46
N VAL A 30 14.14 -27.44 19.91
CA VAL A 30 15.35 -28.06 20.45
C VAL A 30 16.64 -27.33 20.03
N HIS A 31 16.61 -26.55 18.93
CA HIS A 31 17.86 -26.11 18.28
C HIS A 31 18.32 -24.67 18.53
N GLN A 32 17.60 -23.85 19.29
CA GLN A 32 17.89 -22.41 19.41
C GLN A 32 18.20 -21.97 20.86
N LYS A 33 19.14 -22.65 21.50
CA LYS A 33 19.75 -22.24 22.79
C LYS A 33 21.19 -21.81 22.54
N ASN A 34 21.49 -20.57 22.14
CA ASN A 34 22.80 -19.91 22.34
C ASN A 34 22.88 -18.47 21.77
N SER A 35 22.10 -17.52 22.31
CA SER A 35 22.49 -16.09 22.29
C SER A 35 21.64 -15.26 23.26
N ILE A 36 22.28 -14.55 24.19
CA ILE A 36 21.63 -13.76 25.26
C ILE A 36 20.75 -12.63 24.70
N ALA A 37 21.06 -12.09 23.51
CA ALA A 37 20.24 -11.09 22.84
C ALA A 37 18.93 -11.66 22.25
N SER A 38 18.94 -12.94 21.84
CA SER A 38 17.74 -13.64 21.36
C SER A 38 16.76 -13.95 22.50
N HIS A 39 17.21 -14.09 23.75
CA HIS A 39 16.33 -14.43 24.85
C HIS A 39 15.29 -13.35 25.19
N ARG A 40 15.61 -12.05 25.04
CA ARG A 40 14.63 -10.96 25.29
C ARG A 40 13.59 -10.82 24.17
N LEU A 41 14.00 -10.97 22.90
CA LEU A 41 13.06 -10.92 21.77
C LEU A 41 12.20 -12.20 21.67
N VAL A 42 12.78 -13.35 22.01
CA VAL A 42 12.06 -14.63 22.13
C VAL A 42 11.11 -14.60 23.33
N SER A 43 11.46 -13.98 24.47
CA SER A 43 10.56 -13.90 25.62
C SER A 43 9.35 -13.00 25.38
N ILE A 44 9.48 -11.94 24.57
CA ILE A 44 8.34 -11.12 24.17
C ILE A 44 7.42 -11.93 23.24
N ARG A 45 7.99 -12.59 22.21
CA ARG A 45 7.22 -13.46 21.30
C ARG A 45 6.54 -14.63 22.00
N GLN A 46 7.19 -15.28 22.96
CA GLN A 46 6.60 -16.39 23.73
C GLN A 46 5.48 -15.92 24.65
N ARG A 47 5.62 -14.77 25.32
CA ARG A 47 4.56 -14.22 26.17
C ARG A 47 3.31 -13.77 25.40
N PHE A 48 3.44 -13.43 24.11
CA PHE A 48 2.29 -13.15 23.24
C PHE A 48 1.65 -14.45 22.71
N ALA A 49 2.44 -15.50 22.45
CA ALA A 49 1.93 -16.79 22.01
C ALA A 49 1.18 -17.56 23.13
N GLU A 50 1.60 -17.41 24.38
CA GLU A 50 1.02 -18.10 25.54
C GLU A 50 -0.37 -17.57 25.95
N LYS A 51 -0.77 -16.38 25.50
CA LYS A 51 -2.02 -15.76 25.97
C LYS A 51 -3.28 -16.20 25.25
N GLY A 52 -3.23 -16.93 24.13
CA GLY A 52 -4.41 -17.53 23.47
C GLY A 52 -5.54 -16.57 23.03
N VAL A 53 -5.47 -15.28 23.38
CA VAL A 53 -6.37 -14.22 22.95
C VAL A 53 -5.89 -13.74 21.58
N CYS A 54 -6.70 -13.97 20.55
CA CYS A 54 -6.53 -13.61 19.14
C CYS A 54 -5.47 -12.53 18.85
N SER A 55 -4.24 -12.94 18.47
CA SER A 55 -3.21 -12.03 17.91
C SER A 55 -3.80 -11.10 16.84
N TYR A 56 -4.73 -11.63 16.03
CA TYR A 56 -5.42 -10.91 14.97
C TYR A 56 -6.22 -9.69 15.40
N MET A 57 -6.67 -9.60 16.66
CA MET A 57 -7.53 -8.50 17.12
C MET A 57 -6.78 -7.16 17.14
N TYR A 58 -5.47 -7.18 17.40
CA TYR A 58 -4.63 -5.99 17.35
C TYR A 58 -3.95 -5.82 15.98
N ASP A 59 -3.69 -6.91 15.25
CA ASP A 59 -3.01 -6.87 13.95
C ASP A 59 -3.80 -6.05 12.90
N ILE A 60 -5.13 -6.15 12.91
CA ILE A 60 -6.02 -5.37 12.01
C ILE A 60 -5.87 -3.85 12.25
N PRO A 61 -6.21 -3.29 13.43
CA PRO A 61 -6.13 -1.86 13.65
C PRO A 61 -4.71 -1.32 13.52
N LEU A 62 -3.69 -2.08 13.90
CA LEU A 62 -2.30 -1.66 13.75
C LEU A 62 -1.86 -1.61 12.27
N SER A 63 -2.25 -2.58 11.45
CA SER A 63 -1.98 -2.56 10.00
C SER A 63 -2.63 -1.36 9.31
N LEU A 64 -3.89 -1.08 9.67
CA LEU A 64 -4.65 0.07 9.16
C LEU A 64 -4.01 1.41 9.59
N LEU A 65 -3.67 1.54 10.87
CA LEU A 65 -3.08 2.76 11.42
C LEU A 65 -1.69 3.01 10.81
N LEU A 66 -0.85 1.98 10.73
CA LEU A 66 0.48 2.07 10.15
C LEU A 66 0.43 2.56 8.69
N GLY A 67 -0.40 1.92 7.86
CA GLY A 67 -0.55 2.33 6.47
C GLY A 67 -1.06 3.76 6.35
N TYR A 68 -2.11 4.13 7.09
CA TYR A 68 -2.68 5.48 7.05
C TYR A 68 -1.68 6.56 7.45
N LEU A 69 -0.94 6.37 8.55
CA LEU A 69 0.03 7.34 9.04
C LEU A 69 1.20 7.53 8.06
N ILE A 70 1.72 6.45 7.48
CA ILE A 70 2.74 6.54 6.42
C ILE A 70 2.16 7.28 5.20
N GLY A 71 0.90 7.03 4.86
CA GLY A 71 0.21 7.69 3.74
C GLY A 71 0.11 9.20 3.93
N CYS A 72 -0.09 9.65 5.17
CA CYS A 72 -0.22 11.07 5.54
C CYS A 72 1.07 11.87 5.35
N ILE A 73 2.22 11.20 5.23
CA ILE A 73 3.49 11.85 4.86
C ILE A 73 3.41 12.21 3.38
N ASN A 74 3.21 13.49 3.07
CA ASN A 74 3.09 13.99 1.69
C ASN A 74 4.38 14.71 1.25
N PRO A 75 5.25 14.08 0.42
CA PRO A 75 6.53 14.67 0.02
C PRO A 75 6.39 15.96 -0.78
N ALA A 76 5.39 16.05 -1.67
CA ALA A 76 5.12 17.27 -2.44
C ALA A 76 4.85 18.46 -1.52
N TRP A 77 4.01 18.29 -0.51
CA TRP A 77 3.71 19.33 0.47
C TRP A 77 4.94 19.72 1.29
N ILE A 78 5.70 18.74 1.79
CA ILE A 78 6.92 18.99 2.57
C ILE A 78 7.91 19.83 1.75
N ILE A 79 8.22 19.40 0.52
CA ILE A 79 9.19 20.08 -0.35
C ILE A 79 8.68 21.47 -0.75
N SER A 80 7.39 21.64 -1.04
CA SER A 80 6.86 22.95 -1.43
C SER A 80 6.92 23.96 -0.28
N ARG A 81 6.75 23.51 0.97
CA ARG A 81 6.92 24.37 2.16
C ARG A 81 8.35 24.87 2.29
N TYR A 82 9.36 24.02 2.06
CA TYR A 82 10.77 24.44 2.05
C TYR A 82 11.08 25.42 0.91
N LYS A 83 10.46 25.24 -0.25
CA LYS A 83 10.59 26.15 -1.40
C LYS A 83 9.74 27.42 -1.29
N LYS A 84 8.96 27.58 -0.20
CA LYS A 84 8.01 28.70 0.01
C LYS A 84 6.98 28.85 -1.13
N ILE A 85 6.60 27.75 -1.77
CA ILE A 85 5.61 27.71 -2.85
C ILE A 85 4.33 27.01 -2.37
N GLU A 86 3.18 27.59 -2.68
CA GLU A 86 1.88 27.03 -2.32
C GLU A 86 1.32 26.18 -3.47
N LEU A 87 1.64 24.88 -3.47
CA LEU A 87 1.20 23.93 -4.51
C LEU A 87 -0.32 23.91 -4.77
N ARG A 88 -1.15 24.22 -3.77
CA ARG A 88 -2.62 24.21 -3.93
C ARG A 88 -3.15 25.38 -4.76
N ARG A 89 -2.37 26.44 -4.96
CA ARG A 89 -2.75 27.59 -5.79
C ARG A 89 -2.28 27.45 -7.24
N GLU A 90 -1.29 26.59 -7.47
CA GLU A 90 -0.59 26.45 -8.75
C GLU A 90 -0.95 25.16 -9.49
N GLY A 91 -0.75 25.18 -10.81
CA GLY A 91 -0.83 24.01 -11.69
C GLY A 91 -2.14 23.23 -11.57
N THR A 92 -2.04 21.94 -11.24
CA THR A 92 -3.19 21.04 -11.04
C THR A 92 -3.82 21.14 -9.66
N LYS A 93 -3.29 21.99 -8.76
CA LYS A 93 -3.79 22.25 -7.40
C LYS A 93 -3.80 21.03 -6.45
N ASN A 94 -3.22 19.91 -6.89
CA ASN A 94 -3.13 18.67 -6.13
C ASN A 94 -1.76 18.53 -5.43
N LEU A 95 -1.72 17.87 -4.28
CA LEU A 95 -0.48 17.59 -3.55
C LEU A 95 0.16 16.27 -4.01
N GLY A 96 0.59 16.22 -5.27
CA GLY A 96 1.21 15.03 -5.85
C GLY A 96 2.30 15.35 -6.88
N ALA A 97 2.94 14.29 -7.37
CA ALA A 97 4.11 14.38 -8.25
C ALA A 97 3.88 15.21 -9.52
N THR A 98 2.74 15.07 -10.20
CA THR A 98 2.44 15.84 -11.41
C THR A 98 2.42 17.35 -11.14
N ASN A 99 1.86 17.78 -10.02
CA ASN A 99 1.84 19.20 -9.68
C ASN A 99 3.22 19.69 -9.29
N ALA A 100 3.96 18.89 -8.50
CA ALA A 100 5.35 19.19 -8.18
C ALA A 100 6.22 19.29 -9.44
N PHE A 101 6.00 18.44 -10.45
CA PHE A 101 6.69 18.53 -11.74
C PHE A 101 6.41 19.87 -12.44
N LEU A 102 5.14 20.26 -12.51
CA LEU A 102 4.71 21.47 -13.23
C LEU A 102 5.09 22.76 -12.50
N THR A 103 5.07 22.76 -11.18
CA THR A 103 5.28 23.98 -10.37
C THR A 103 6.70 24.10 -9.81
N LEU A 104 7.31 22.99 -9.38
CA LEU A 104 8.62 22.97 -8.72
C LEU A 104 9.74 22.46 -9.64
N GLY A 105 9.39 21.97 -10.83
CA GLY A 105 10.33 21.49 -11.83
C GLY A 105 10.48 19.98 -11.90
N LYS A 106 11.01 19.51 -13.03
CA LYS A 106 11.08 18.08 -13.40
C LYS A 106 11.78 17.21 -12.36
N ALA A 107 12.94 17.63 -11.85
CA ALA A 107 13.70 16.86 -10.86
C ALA A 107 12.89 16.63 -9.57
N ILE A 108 12.21 17.68 -9.08
CA ILE A 108 11.39 17.59 -7.86
C ILE A 108 10.15 16.73 -8.11
N GLY A 109 9.50 16.86 -9.27
CA GLY A 109 8.39 16.00 -9.65
C GLY A 109 8.73 14.52 -9.64
N VAL A 110 9.89 14.14 -10.22
CA VAL A 110 10.38 12.76 -10.24
C VAL A 110 10.73 12.28 -8.82
N LEU A 111 11.36 13.13 -8.00
CA LEU A 111 11.65 12.79 -6.61
C LEU A 111 10.36 12.52 -5.81
N VAL A 112 9.35 13.38 -5.93
CA VAL A 112 8.04 13.18 -5.27
C VAL A 112 7.39 11.87 -5.73
N LEU A 113 7.43 11.59 -7.03
CA LEU A 113 6.90 10.34 -7.59
C LEU A 113 7.58 9.13 -6.93
N PHE A 114 8.91 9.13 -6.89
CA PHE A 114 9.69 8.06 -6.29
C PHE A 114 9.37 7.89 -4.80
N LEU A 115 9.28 8.98 -4.04
CA LEU A 115 8.96 8.94 -2.61
C LEU A 115 7.53 8.45 -2.33
N ASP A 116 6.55 8.85 -3.14
CA ASP A 116 5.17 8.38 -3.00
C ASP A 116 5.01 6.88 -3.37
N ILE A 117 5.76 6.38 -4.35
CA ILE A 117 5.83 4.94 -4.65
C ILE A 117 6.50 4.20 -3.48
N SER A 118 7.66 4.70 -3.04
CA SER A 118 8.49 4.05 -2.03
C SER A 118 7.77 3.96 -0.69
N LYS A 119 7.10 5.03 -0.23
CA LYS A 119 6.37 5.00 1.04
C LYS A 119 5.23 3.97 1.02
N ALA A 120 4.55 3.82 -0.12
CA ALA A 120 3.46 2.86 -0.26
C ALA A 120 3.99 1.43 -0.29
N TYR A 121 5.08 1.19 -1.01
CA TYR A 121 5.79 -0.09 -1.01
C TYR A 121 6.25 -0.46 0.42
N ILE A 122 6.92 0.47 1.11
CA ILE A 122 7.43 0.29 2.47
C ILE A 122 6.28 -0.01 3.44
N ALA A 123 5.14 0.68 3.36
CA ALA A 123 3.99 0.41 4.23
C ALA A 123 3.49 -1.04 4.11
N VAL A 124 3.40 -1.56 2.89
CA VAL A 124 2.96 -2.94 2.63
C VAL A 124 3.98 -3.95 3.18
N ILE A 125 5.26 -3.79 2.84
CA ILE A 125 6.32 -4.72 3.26
C ILE A 125 6.54 -4.68 4.77
N LEU A 126 6.54 -3.49 5.37
CA LEU A 126 6.68 -3.31 6.81
C LEU A 126 5.53 -3.98 7.56
N SER A 127 4.29 -3.78 7.11
CA SER A 127 3.12 -4.43 7.72
C SER A 127 3.21 -5.96 7.64
N LYS A 128 3.58 -6.51 6.47
CA LYS A 128 3.84 -7.96 6.31
C LYS A 128 4.93 -8.48 7.26
N ALA A 129 5.99 -7.70 7.47
CA ALA A 129 7.10 -8.08 8.33
C ALA A 129 6.75 -8.02 9.83
N LEU A 130 5.93 -7.05 10.25
CA LEU A 130 5.49 -6.88 11.63
C LEU A 130 4.40 -7.90 12.00
N PHE A 131 3.51 -8.24 11.07
CA PHE A 131 2.37 -9.13 11.30
C PHE A 131 2.41 -10.35 10.34
N PRO A 132 3.46 -11.19 10.38
CA PRO A 132 3.68 -12.24 9.39
C PRO A 132 2.65 -13.38 9.42
N GLN A 133 1.95 -13.55 10.55
CA GLN A 133 0.87 -14.54 10.68
C GLN A 133 -0.48 -14.01 10.19
N PHE A 134 -0.59 -12.70 9.96
CA PHE A 134 -1.81 -12.05 9.52
C PHE A 134 -1.80 -11.81 8.00
N ALA A 135 -2.44 -12.70 7.25
CA ALA A 135 -2.41 -12.69 5.79
C ALA A 135 -2.87 -11.37 5.14
N LEU A 136 -3.75 -10.61 5.81
CA LEU A 136 -4.29 -9.34 5.29
C LEU A 136 -3.42 -8.12 5.65
N ALA A 137 -2.36 -8.27 6.45
CA ALA A 137 -1.55 -7.16 6.96
C ALA A 137 -1.07 -6.21 5.85
N GLY A 138 -0.50 -6.77 4.78
CA GLY A 138 0.00 -6.01 3.64
C GLY A 138 -1.11 -5.30 2.85
N ILE A 139 -2.24 -5.95 2.65
CA ILE A 139 -3.36 -5.40 1.86
C ILE A 139 -4.04 -4.28 2.65
N LEU A 140 -4.26 -4.44 3.96
CA LEU A 140 -4.86 -3.40 4.80
C LEU A 140 -3.95 -2.16 4.91
N ALA A 141 -2.63 -2.37 5.09
CA ALA A 141 -1.66 -1.28 5.07
C ALA A 141 -1.58 -0.62 3.69
N GLY A 142 -1.63 -1.40 2.60
CA GLY A 142 -1.67 -0.91 1.22
C GLY A 142 -2.91 -0.06 0.92
N SER A 143 -4.09 -0.51 1.35
CA SER A 143 -5.32 0.26 1.20
C SER A 143 -5.27 1.56 1.97
N THR A 144 -4.82 1.51 3.23
CA THR A 144 -4.81 2.70 4.09
C THR A 144 -3.69 3.68 3.76
N VAL A 145 -2.54 3.26 3.22
CA VAL A 145 -1.51 4.19 2.73
C VAL A 145 -1.98 4.98 1.51
N MET A 146 -2.80 4.37 0.64
CA MET A 146 -3.48 5.09 -0.45
C MET A 146 -4.48 6.10 0.11
N LEU A 147 -5.33 5.69 1.06
CA LEU A 147 -6.29 6.58 1.70
C LEU A 147 -5.61 7.74 2.45
N GLY A 148 -4.52 7.47 3.18
CA GLY A 148 -3.74 8.49 3.88
C GLY A 148 -3.09 9.49 2.92
N HIS A 149 -2.62 9.06 1.76
CA HIS A 149 -2.11 9.99 0.74
C HIS A 149 -3.22 10.84 0.11
N MET A 150 -4.42 10.30 -0.09
CA MET A 150 -5.55 11.01 -0.70
C MET A 150 -6.30 11.93 0.28
N PHE A 151 -6.43 11.48 1.53
CA PHE A 151 -7.16 12.11 2.62
C PHE A 151 -6.32 12.19 3.91
N PRO A 152 -5.17 12.88 3.87
CA PRO A 152 -4.29 13.05 5.02
C PRO A 152 -4.94 13.95 6.09
N PHE A 153 -5.07 13.47 7.33
CA PHE A 153 -5.72 14.22 8.41
C PHE A 153 -5.00 15.56 8.70
N ASN A 154 -3.67 15.56 8.68
CA ASN A 154 -2.82 16.71 8.96
C ASN A 154 -2.88 17.80 7.87
N LEU A 155 -3.47 17.52 6.70
CA LEU A 155 -3.64 18.49 5.62
C LEU A 155 -5.12 18.78 5.33
N GLY A 156 -6.00 18.58 6.31
CA GLY A 156 -7.44 18.82 6.19
C GLY A 156 -8.10 17.90 5.15
N PHE A 157 -7.65 16.64 5.07
CA PHE A 157 -8.14 15.61 4.15
C PHE A 157 -8.03 15.95 2.65
N LYS A 158 -7.17 16.92 2.31
CA LYS A 158 -6.92 17.39 0.93
C LYS A 158 -5.52 16.98 0.47
N GLY A 159 -5.35 15.72 0.10
CA GLY A 159 -4.07 15.15 -0.34
C GLY A 159 -3.87 15.12 -1.86
N GLY A 160 -3.11 14.12 -2.32
CA GLY A 160 -2.93 13.84 -3.75
C GLY A 160 -4.01 12.91 -4.31
N LYS A 161 -3.78 12.38 -5.52
CA LYS A 161 -4.73 11.49 -6.21
C LYS A 161 -4.51 10.00 -5.94
N GLY A 162 -3.37 9.62 -5.35
CA GLY A 162 -3.07 8.22 -5.02
C GLY A 162 -2.46 7.39 -6.15
N SER A 163 -2.24 7.93 -7.35
CA SER A 163 -1.69 7.19 -8.51
C SER A 163 -0.31 6.56 -8.23
N ALA A 164 0.60 7.32 -7.61
CA ALA A 164 1.92 6.83 -7.23
C ALA A 164 1.86 5.79 -6.10
N CYS A 165 0.97 6.01 -5.11
CA CYS A 165 0.74 5.03 -4.05
C CYS A 165 0.18 3.72 -4.59
N LEU A 166 -0.76 3.77 -5.56
CA LEU A 166 -1.28 2.58 -6.22
C LEU A 166 -0.12 1.77 -6.82
N ALA A 167 0.76 2.39 -7.60
CA ALA A 167 1.92 1.72 -8.17
C ALA A 167 2.78 1.04 -7.08
N GLY A 168 3.11 1.74 -5.99
CA GLY A 168 3.87 1.16 -4.88
C GLY A 168 3.17 0.00 -4.19
N VAL A 169 1.85 0.07 -4.00
CA VAL A 169 1.04 -1.02 -3.43
C VAL A 169 1.03 -2.24 -4.35
N VAL A 170 0.79 -2.05 -5.66
CA VAL A 170 0.78 -3.18 -6.61
C VAL A 170 2.17 -3.83 -6.64
N ILE A 171 3.26 -3.05 -6.75
CA ILE A 171 4.63 -3.59 -6.77
C ILE A 171 4.93 -4.44 -5.52
N ALA A 172 4.48 -3.99 -4.34
CA ALA A 172 4.72 -4.70 -3.08
C ALA A 172 3.87 -5.96 -2.89
N LEU A 173 2.70 -6.02 -3.55
CA LEU A 173 1.82 -7.18 -3.49
C LEU A 173 2.15 -8.19 -4.58
N ASP A 174 2.33 -7.72 -5.81
CA ASP A 174 2.67 -8.51 -6.98
C ASP A 174 3.29 -7.62 -8.09
N TYR A 175 4.62 -7.70 -8.25
CA TYR A 175 5.34 -6.93 -9.24
C TYR A 175 5.08 -7.38 -10.69
N GLN A 176 4.69 -8.65 -10.92
CA GLN A 176 4.36 -9.14 -12.25
C GLN A 176 3.02 -8.55 -12.69
N LEU A 177 2.04 -8.55 -11.79
CA LEU A 177 0.77 -7.87 -12.00
C LEU A 177 0.96 -6.37 -12.25
N PHE A 178 1.89 -5.71 -11.55
CA PHE A 178 2.25 -4.33 -11.83
C PHE A 178 2.70 -4.12 -13.28
N LEU A 179 3.59 -4.96 -13.80
CA LEU A 179 4.07 -4.82 -15.19
C LEU A 179 2.94 -4.99 -16.21
N VAL A 180 2.04 -5.96 -15.99
CA VAL A 180 0.87 -6.18 -16.84
C VAL A 180 -0.07 -4.98 -16.81
N LEU A 181 -0.41 -4.48 -15.61
CA LEU A 181 -1.26 -3.31 -15.44
C LEU A 181 -0.63 -2.03 -16.02
N LEU A 182 0.69 -1.89 -15.92
CA LEU A 182 1.42 -0.77 -16.50
C LEU A 182 1.30 -0.78 -18.02
N LEU A 183 1.50 -1.94 -18.65
CA LEU A 183 1.37 -2.10 -20.10
C LEU A 183 -0.06 -1.83 -20.58
N ILE A 184 -1.06 -2.43 -19.94
CA ILE A 184 -2.48 -2.19 -20.25
C ILE A 184 -2.83 -0.71 -20.04
N GLY A 185 -2.37 -0.12 -18.94
CA GLY A 185 -2.62 1.27 -18.61
C GLY A 185 -2.01 2.24 -19.62
N PHE A 186 -0.80 1.97 -20.11
CA PHE A 186 -0.22 2.74 -21.21
C PHE A 186 -1.01 2.57 -22.50
N ALA A 187 -1.37 1.34 -22.89
CA ALA A 187 -2.17 1.10 -24.08
C ALA A 187 -3.48 1.91 -24.04
N ILE A 188 -4.22 1.83 -22.94
CA ILE A 188 -5.46 2.61 -22.75
C ILE A 188 -5.18 4.12 -22.78
N ALA A 189 -4.12 4.59 -22.12
CA ALA A 189 -3.78 6.00 -22.10
C ALA A 189 -3.49 6.55 -23.51
N PHE A 190 -2.78 5.80 -24.35
CA PHE A 190 -2.52 6.19 -25.74
C PHE A 190 -3.77 6.15 -26.61
N LEU A 191 -4.63 5.12 -26.45
CA LEU A 191 -5.90 5.01 -27.17
C LEU A 191 -6.85 6.17 -26.85
N VAL A 192 -6.96 6.51 -25.57
CA VAL A 192 -7.83 7.58 -25.07
C VAL A 192 -7.15 8.96 -25.16
N ASN A 193 -5.84 9.01 -25.45
CA ASN A 193 -5.01 10.20 -25.60
C ASN A 193 -4.91 11.09 -24.34
N TYR A 194 -5.06 10.52 -23.14
CA TYR A 194 -4.98 11.23 -21.86
C TYR A 194 -4.15 10.48 -20.81
N HIS A 195 -3.23 11.19 -20.15
CA HIS A 195 -2.32 10.62 -19.14
C HIS A 195 -3.02 10.07 -17.89
N TRP A 196 -4.16 10.67 -17.49
CA TRP A 196 -4.89 10.22 -16.30
C TRP A 196 -5.50 8.83 -16.45
N ALA A 197 -5.65 8.33 -17.70
CA ALA A 197 -6.24 7.03 -17.96
C ALA A 197 -5.35 5.87 -17.49
N LEU A 198 -4.03 6.05 -17.39
CA LEU A 198 -3.11 5.02 -16.90
C LEU A 198 -3.42 4.61 -15.45
N PRO A 199 -3.39 5.50 -14.44
CA PRO A 199 -3.68 5.10 -13.07
C PRO A 199 -5.15 4.75 -12.85
N VAL A 200 -6.08 5.34 -13.60
CA VAL A 200 -7.52 5.04 -13.49
C VAL A 200 -7.84 3.64 -13.99
N SER A 201 -7.30 3.23 -15.14
CA SER A 201 -7.49 1.87 -15.65
C SER A 201 -6.83 0.83 -14.73
N ALA A 202 -5.63 1.11 -14.23
CA ALA A 202 -4.99 0.26 -13.23
C ALA A 202 -5.85 0.11 -11.97
N ALA A 203 -6.41 1.20 -11.44
CA ALA A 203 -7.30 1.17 -10.27
C ALA A 203 -8.60 0.40 -10.53
N ALA A 204 -9.14 0.46 -11.75
CA ALA A 204 -10.35 -0.28 -12.12
C ALA A 204 -10.10 -1.79 -12.23
N ILE A 205 -8.91 -2.20 -12.70
CA ILE A 205 -8.59 -3.61 -12.99
C ILE A 205 -7.99 -4.31 -11.76
N PHE A 206 -7.12 -3.62 -11.03
CA PHE A 206 -6.28 -4.21 -9.97
C PHE A 206 -7.04 -4.98 -8.87
N PRO A 207 -8.12 -4.46 -8.26
CA PRO A 207 -8.81 -5.19 -7.19
C PRO A 207 -9.34 -6.56 -7.66
N PHE A 208 -9.86 -6.63 -8.89
CA PHE A 208 -10.42 -7.85 -9.46
C PHE A 208 -9.33 -8.85 -9.83
N THR A 209 -8.28 -8.43 -10.54
CA THR A 209 -7.19 -9.32 -10.93
C THR A 209 -6.43 -9.84 -9.71
N TYR A 210 -6.18 -9.00 -8.71
CA TYR A 210 -5.56 -9.43 -7.46
C TYR A 210 -6.48 -10.36 -6.64
N GLY A 211 -7.78 -10.08 -6.60
CA GLY A 211 -8.76 -10.96 -5.97
C GLY A 211 -8.84 -12.34 -6.62
N LEU A 212 -8.77 -12.41 -7.95
CA LEU A 212 -8.78 -13.67 -8.72
C LEU A 212 -7.49 -14.46 -8.51
N THR A 213 -6.32 -13.82 -8.62
CA THR A 213 -5.01 -14.49 -8.44
C THR A 213 -4.85 -15.04 -7.03
N THR A 214 -5.39 -14.36 -6.02
CA THR A 214 -5.38 -14.81 -4.62
C THR A 214 -6.60 -15.66 -4.24
N GLN A 215 -7.52 -15.91 -5.17
CA GLN A 215 -8.78 -16.64 -4.94
C GLN A 215 -9.57 -16.14 -3.72
N SER A 216 -9.56 -14.82 -3.50
CA SER A 216 -10.13 -14.18 -2.31
C SER A 216 -10.99 -12.98 -2.69
N SER A 217 -12.31 -13.13 -2.55
CA SER A 217 -13.27 -12.03 -2.71
C SER A 217 -13.02 -10.93 -1.68
N LEU A 218 -12.54 -11.28 -0.49
CA LEU A 218 -12.20 -10.33 0.57
C LEU A 218 -11.05 -9.40 0.15
N ASN A 219 -10.00 -9.94 -0.49
CA ASN A 219 -8.89 -9.13 -1.00
C ASN A 219 -9.38 -8.13 -2.06
N CYS A 220 -10.28 -8.56 -2.95
CA CYS A 220 -10.93 -7.68 -3.92
C CYS A 220 -11.70 -6.56 -3.22
N SER A 221 -12.59 -6.89 -2.27
CA SER A 221 -13.40 -5.89 -1.55
C SER A 221 -12.55 -4.86 -0.80
N ILE A 222 -11.46 -5.27 -0.14
CA ILE A 222 -10.57 -4.36 0.60
C ILE A 222 -9.85 -3.38 -0.35
N LEU A 223 -9.40 -3.84 -1.52
CA LEU A 223 -8.69 -3.01 -2.50
C LEU A 223 -9.64 -2.14 -3.33
N LEU A 224 -10.91 -2.54 -3.46
CA LEU A 224 -11.91 -1.80 -4.20
C LEU A 224 -12.14 -0.41 -3.59
N VAL A 225 -12.19 -0.31 -2.26
CA VAL A 225 -12.42 0.96 -1.55
C VAL A 225 -11.42 2.06 -1.92
N PRO A 226 -10.08 1.91 -1.71
CA PRO A 226 -9.11 2.93 -2.08
C PRO A 226 -9.02 3.16 -3.59
N CYS A 227 -9.26 2.13 -4.42
CA CYS A 227 -9.24 2.27 -5.87
C CYS A 227 -10.43 3.10 -6.39
N LEU A 228 -11.63 2.90 -5.84
CA LEU A 228 -12.79 3.76 -6.13
C LEU A 228 -12.52 5.20 -5.71
N CYS A 229 -11.96 5.43 -4.52
CA CYS A 229 -11.56 6.78 -4.09
C CYS A 229 -10.57 7.43 -5.06
N LEU A 230 -9.58 6.68 -5.57
CA LEU A 230 -8.62 7.17 -6.56
C LEU A 230 -9.32 7.57 -7.87
N ILE A 231 -10.26 6.75 -8.36
CA ILE A 231 -11.04 7.07 -9.57
C ILE A 231 -11.85 8.35 -9.34
N LEU A 232 -12.52 8.48 -8.19
CA LEU A 232 -13.28 9.69 -7.83
C LEU A 232 -12.39 10.93 -7.71
N LYS A 233 -11.16 10.81 -7.22
CA LYS A 233 -10.15 11.90 -7.18
C LYS A 233 -9.74 12.38 -8.57
N HIS A 234 -9.99 11.62 -9.63
CA HIS A 234 -9.77 12.04 -11.02
C HIS A 234 -10.98 12.77 -11.64
N SER A 235 -12.04 13.05 -10.87
CA SER A 235 -13.20 13.87 -11.29
C SER A 235 -12.81 15.21 -11.92
N GLU A 236 -11.78 15.88 -11.40
CA GLU A 236 -11.27 17.11 -12.00
C GLU A 236 -10.68 16.91 -13.41
N ASN A 237 -10.07 15.75 -13.68
CA ASN A 237 -9.57 15.43 -15.02
C ASN A 237 -10.74 15.25 -15.99
N TYR A 238 -11.79 14.53 -15.59
CA TYR A 238 -12.99 14.39 -16.42
C TYR A 238 -13.64 15.74 -16.72
N ARG A 239 -13.68 16.64 -15.73
CA ARG A 239 -14.17 18.01 -15.92
C ARG A 239 -13.32 18.75 -16.97
N ARG A 240 -11.99 18.72 -16.85
CA ARG A 240 -11.09 19.37 -17.82
C ARG A 240 -11.14 18.75 -19.22
N VAL A 241 -11.45 17.46 -19.34
CA VAL A 241 -11.69 16.82 -20.64
C VAL A 241 -12.95 17.40 -21.30
N ARG A 242 -14.05 17.55 -20.54
CA ARG A 242 -15.29 18.17 -21.05
C ARG A 242 -15.10 19.64 -21.45
N GLU A 243 -14.24 20.34 -20.72
CA GLU A 243 -13.88 21.74 -20.99
C GLU A 243 -12.83 21.88 -22.12
N GLY A 244 -12.28 20.78 -22.65
CA GLY A 244 -11.22 20.82 -23.67
C GLY A 244 -9.86 21.35 -23.16
N THR A 245 -9.68 21.43 -21.83
CA THR A 245 -8.48 22.00 -21.19
C THR A 245 -7.49 20.94 -20.70
N GLU A 246 -7.89 19.67 -20.63
CA GLU A 246 -6.99 18.58 -20.22
C GLU A 246 -5.91 18.35 -21.30
N PRO A 247 -4.62 18.36 -20.92
CA PRO A 247 -3.56 18.17 -21.90
C PRO A 247 -3.52 16.72 -22.41
N THR A 248 -3.56 16.59 -23.73
CA THR A 248 -3.45 15.30 -24.41
C THR A 248 -2.01 14.83 -24.53
N ILE A 249 -1.81 13.53 -24.69
CA ILE A 249 -0.48 12.93 -24.90
C ILE A 249 0.17 13.48 -26.18
N ARG A 250 -0.59 13.53 -27.28
CA ARG A 250 -0.12 14.07 -28.56
C ARG A 250 0.35 15.52 -28.47
N ARG A 251 -0.35 16.36 -27.68
CA ARG A 251 0.03 17.78 -27.49
C ARG A 251 1.35 17.93 -26.75
N TYR A 252 1.63 17.06 -25.77
CA TYR A 252 2.93 17.05 -25.08
C TYR A 252 4.07 16.64 -25.99
N GLN A 253 3.90 15.61 -26.83
CA GLN A 253 4.91 15.16 -27.78
C GLN A 253 5.29 16.26 -28.79
N LYS A 254 4.31 17.00 -29.31
CA LYS A 254 4.60 18.10 -30.26
C LYS A 254 5.44 19.22 -29.64
N LYS A 255 5.34 19.42 -28.32
CA LYS A 255 6.09 20.46 -27.59
C LYS A 255 7.50 20.03 -27.20
N SER A 256 7.81 18.74 -27.16
CA SER A 256 9.15 18.23 -26.88
C SER A 256 10.07 18.14 -28.11
N HIS A 257 9.51 18.34 -29.31
CA HIS A 257 10.22 18.36 -30.59
C HIS A 257 10.42 19.78 -31.16
N LEU A 258 10.05 20.80 -30.38
CA LEU A 258 10.30 22.23 -30.64
C LEU A 258 11.27 22.75 -29.58
#